data_AF-U6N1Q2-F1
#
_entry.id   AF-U6N1Q2-F1
#
_cell.length_a   1.000
_cell.length_b   1.000
_cell.length_c   1.000
_cell.angle_alpha   90.00
_cell.angle_beta   90.00
_cell.angle_gamma   90.00
#
_symmetry.space_group_name_H-M   'P 1'
#
loop_
_entity.id
_entity.type
_entity.pdbx_description
1 polymer ?
#
loop_
_entity_poly.entity_id
_entity_poly.type
_entity_poly.pdbx_seq_one_letter_code
_entity_poly.pdbx_strand_id
1 'polypeptide(L)'
;MRFRKHIFPRVSDSYLPPDHPLNPAAAAAAAAAAAAAAAAAAAEADTAGAGDAAFLAAAPQPPPAPTHRSSSSSSSSSSSSSRSSSSSSSSVRGRRRGGLLQRGGGSLESGEDLSYISFPKKGEGKVWVASSSSIAAGRKQLLLLLRLLRGLLLQDALDWLQALALQRSSSSLINLLNKFKLLLQQQGADTSRVFIDCCRTGRKGHVKTLQVGHNYRVSVLKSWRSCVSVRLREVPLNELFHKTFILKEIPKSLAAAMRLVLQQQQLPQEAARDWLPYLDAATRAQHKRRLKVLNRQHLFNYYLARRAFVCTYTSRTRRMHEEAAASRGVSLAAVQQKMGEKGQIKGIDLPEF
;
A
#
# COMPACT_ATOMS: atom_id res chain seq x y z
N MET A 1 -25.77 19.63 -19.31
CA MET A 1 -25.20 18.39 -18.73
C MET A 1 -24.45 17.60 -19.79
N ARG A 2 -23.12 17.50 -19.74
CA ARG A 2 -22.34 16.72 -20.71
C ARG A 2 -22.26 15.26 -20.25
N PHE A 3 -22.83 14.34 -21.01
CA PHE A 3 -22.71 12.90 -20.75
C PHE A 3 -21.24 12.49 -20.76
N ARG A 4 -20.74 11.92 -19.66
CA ARG A 4 -19.41 11.29 -19.63
C ARG A 4 -19.40 10.17 -20.67
N LYS A 5 -18.60 10.35 -21.73
CA LYS A 5 -18.32 9.26 -22.68
C LYS A 5 -17.56 8.18 -21.91
N HIS A 6 -18.29 7.15 -21.48
CA HIS A 6 -17.70 5.98 -20.83
C HIS A 6 -16.71 5.33 -21.78
N ILE A 7 -15.53 4.98 -21.26
CA ILE A 7 -14.42 4.35 -22.04
C ILE A 7 -14.87 3.03 -22.65
N PHE A 8 -15.90 2.41 -22.08
CA PHE A 8 -16.53 1.21 -22.60
C PHE A 8 -18.00 1.48 -22.94
N PRO A 9 -18.52 0.91 -24.04
CA PRO A 9 -19.96 0.91 -24.29
C PRO A 9 -20.66 0.27 -23.09
N ARG A 10 -21.68 0.97 -22.56
CA ARG A 10 -22.57 0.49 -21.49
C ARG A 10 -23.39 -0.66 -22.07
N VAL A 11 -22.85 -1.88 -22.01
CA VAL A 11 -23.60 -3.10 -22.28
C VAL A 11 -24.03 -3.65 -20.92
N SER A 12 -25.29 -4.07 -20.85
CA SER A 12 -26.08 -4.58 -19.72
C SER A 12 -25.31 -5.31 -18.61
N ASP A 13 -25.85 -5.25 -17.38
CA ASP A 13 -25.35 -5.77 -16.08
C ASP A 13 -24.96 -7.27 -16.02
N SER A 14 -24.94 -7.95 -17.17
CA SER A 14 -24.44 -9.31 -17.45
C SER A 14 -22.99 -9.62 -17.01
N TYR A 15 -22.27 -8.66 -16.40
CA TYR A 15 -20.89 -8.83 -15.95
C TYR A 15 -20.76 -9.55 -14.61
N LEU A 16 -21.82 -9.53 -13.81
CA LEU A 16 -21.81 -10.10 -12.49
C LEU A 16 -22.41 -11.51 -12.56
N PRO A 17 -21.76 -12.52 -11.95
CA PRO A 17 -22.41 -13.78 -11.67
C PRO A 17 -23.80 -13.51 -11.07
N PRO A 18 -24.82 -14.33 -11.38
CA PRO A 18 -26.15 -14.16 -10.82
C PRO A 18 -26.15 -14.05 -9.30
N ASP A 19 -25.15 -14.65 -8.63
CA ASP A 19 -25.02 -14.68 -7.18
C ASP A 19 -24.15 -13.54 -6.59
N HIS A 20 -23.60 -12.64 -7.41
CA HIS A 20 -22.67 -11.62 -6.91
C HIS A 20 -23.44 -10.49 -6.19
N PRO A 21 -23.00 -10.03 -5.00
CA PRO A 21 -23.74 -9.06 -4.16
C PRO A 21 -23.89 -7.65 -4.77
N LEU A 22 -23.28 -7.40 -5.93
CA LEU A 22 -23.39 -6.12 -6.64
C LEU A 22 -24.35 -6.21 -7.83
N ASN A 23 -24.88 -7.40 -8.10
CA ASN A 23 -25.87 -7.61 -9.14
C ASN A 23 -27.20 -7.08 -8.58
N PRO A 24 -27.88 -6.13 -9.25
CA PRO A 24 -29.14 -5.58 -8.75
C PRO A 24 -30.19 -6.69 -8.52
N ALA A 25 -30.18 -7.75 -9.32
CA ALA A 25 -31.06 -8.90 -9.11
C ALA A 25 -30.72 -9.69 -7.83
N ALA A 26 -29.43 -9.92 -7.56
CA ALA A 26 -28.97 -10.58 -6.34
C ALA A 26 -29.19 -9.73 -5.09
N ALA A 27 -28.96 -8.41 -5.20
CA ALA A 27 -29.20 -7.46 -4.13
C ALA A 27 -30.68 -7.34 -3.80
N ALA A 28 -31.56 -7.34 -4.81
CA ALA A 28 -33.01 -7.39 -4.62
C ALA A 28 -33.46 -8.72 -3.99
N ALA A 29 -32.89 -9.85 -4.42
CA ALA A 29 -33.19 -11.16 -3.83
C ALA A 29 -32.72 -11.26 -2.37
N ALA A 30 -31.52 -10.76 -2.05
CA ALA A 30 -31.00 -10.71 -0.68
C ALA A 30 -31.81 -9.76 0.21
N ALA A 31 -32.24 -8.61 -0.32
CA ALA A 31 -33.12 -7.69 0.40
C ALA A 31 -34.52 -8.30 0.64
N ALA A 32 -35.07 -9.02 -0.34
CA ALA A 32 -36.34 -9.75 -0.18
C ALA A 32 -36.24 -10.88 0.85
N ALA A 33 -35.13 -11.63 0.86
CA ALA A 33 -34.88 -12.66 1.87
C ALA A 33 -34.72 -12.06 3.27
N ALA A 34 -34.03 -10.93 3.40
CA ALA A 34 -33.91 -10.22 4.68
C ALA A 34 -35.26 -9.66 5.17
N ALA A 35 -36.08 -9.13 4.27
CA ALA A 35 -37.44 -8.66 4.58
C ALA A 35 -38.36 -9.81 5.01
N ALA A 36 -38.27 -10.97 4.34
CA ALA A 36 -39.01 -12.17 4.72
C ALA A 36 -38.59 -12.70 6.09
N ALA A 37 -37.29 -12.70 6.40
CA ALA A 37 -36.79 -13.09 7.72
C ALA A 37 -37.24 -12.12 8.83
N ALA A 38 -37.26 -10.80 8.55
CA ALA A 38 -37.78 -9.80 9.49
C ALA A 38 -39.30 -9.95 9.72
N ALA A 39 -40.06 -10.27 8.67
CA ALA A 39 -41.50 -10.54 8.79
C ALA A 39 -41.79 -11.83 9.58
N ALA A 40 -40.97 -12.87 9.40
CA ALA A 40 -41.07 -14.11 10.19
C ALA A 40 -40.76 -13.87 11.68
N ALA A 41 -39.74 -13.06 11.98
CA ALA A 41 -39.41 -12.69 13.36
C ALA A 41 -40.51 -11.82 14.02
N ALA A 42 -41.19 -10.96 13.26
CA ALA A 42 -42.35 -10.21 13.75
C ALA A 42 -43.56 -11.13 14.02
N ALA A 43 -43.79 -12.13 13.17
CA ALA A 43 -44.87 -13.10 13.36
C ALA A 43 -44.67 -14.02 14.58
N GLU A 44 -43.42 -14.37 14.92
CA GLU A 44 -43.11 -15.09 16.17
C GLU A 44 -43.29 -14.21 17.42
N ALA A 45 -43.09 -12.89 17.31
CA ALA A 45 -43.33 -11.97 18.43
C ALA A 45 -44.84 -11.80 18.73
N ASP A 46 -45.70 -11.82 17.71
CA ASP A 46 -47.15 -11.66 17.88
C ASP A 46 -47.85 -12.94 18.40
N THR A 47 -47.21 -14.11 18.31
CA THR A 47 -47.75 -15.38 18.82
C THR A 47 -47.35 -15.69 20.28
N ALA A 48 -46.50 -14.86 20.89
CA ALA A 48 -46.12 -14.98 22.31
C ALA A 48 -46.99 -14.11 23.26
N GLY A 49 -48.06 -13.49 22.75
CA GLY A 49 -48.91 -12.54 23.48
C GLY A 49 -50.26 -13.10 23.96
N ALA A 50 -50.31 -14.31 24.53
CA ALA A 50 -51.51 -14.79 25.25
C ALA A 50 -51.14 -15.91 26.23
N GLY A 51 -50.66 -15.55 27.42
CA GLY A 51 -50.35 -16.53 28.45
C GLY A 51 -49.72 -15.93 29.70
N ASP A 52 -50.60 -15.51 30.60
CA ASP A 52 -50.47 -15.46 32.06
C ASP A 52 -49.36 -14.68 32.77
N ALA A 53 -49.86 -14.03 33.82
CA ALA A 53 -49.21 -13.23 34.82
C ALA A 53 -48.19 -14.00 35.69
N ALA A 54 -47.35 -13.18 36.33
CA ALA A 54 -46.62 -13.43 37.57
C ALA A 54 -45.33 -14.26 37.50
N PHE A 55 -44.21 -13.59 37.23
CA PHE A 55 -42.95 -13.95 37.88
C PHE A 55 -42.05 -12.72 38.10
N LEU A 56 -41.74 -12.46 39.37
CA LEU A 56 -40.74 -11.51 39.84
C LEU A 56 -39.36 -11.87 39.26
N ALA A 57 -38.76 -10.99 38.47
CA ALA A 57 -37.36 -11.11 38.04
C ALA A 57 -36.58 -9.87 38.45
N ALA A 58 -35.65 -10.10 39.39
CA ALA A 58 -34.74 -9.14 39.95
C ALA A 58 -33.83 -8.50 38.89
N ALA A 59 -33.57 -7.21 39.03
CA ALA A 59 -32.64 -6.45 38.22
C ALA A 59 -31.19 -6.99 38.37
N PRO A 60 -30.47 -7.28 37.27
CA PRO A 60 -29.05 -7.57 37.36
C PRO A 60 -28.26 -6.27 37.63
N GLN A 61 -27.62 -6.21 38.80
CA GLN A 61 -26.67 -5.15 39.13
C GLN A 61 -25.44 -5.20 38.20
N PRO A 62 -24.84 -4.05 37.85
CA PRO A 62 -23.59 -4.00 37.10
C PRO A 62 -22.41 -4.48 37.98
N PRO A 63 -21.39 -5.14 37.38
CA PRO A 63 -20.22 -5.59 38.12
C PRO A 63 -19.37 -4.40 38.61
N PRO A 64 -18.78 -4.47 39.82
CA PRO A 64 -17.91 -3.42 40.34
C PRO A 64 -16.56 -3.40 39.61
N ALA A 65 -16.08 -2.19 39.33
CA ALA A 65 -14.78 -1.94 38.74
C ALA A 65 -13.63 -2.42 39.66
N PRO A 66 -12.57 -3.07 39.12
CA PRO A 66 -11.42 -3.46 39.91
C PRO A 66 -10.55 -2.24 40.26
N THR A 67 -10.49 -1.93 41.56
CA THR A 67 -9.57 -0.99 42.17
C THR A 67 -8.18 -1.62 42.29
N HIS A 68 -7.31 -1.37 41.31
CA HIS A 68 -5.90 -1.70 41.45
C HIS A 68 -5.17 -0.65 42.29
N ARG A 69 -4.90 -1.04 43.54
CA ARG A 69 -3.85 -0.52 44.41
C ARG A 69 -2.55 -0.34 43.62
N SER A 70 -2.07 0.90 43.52
CA SER A 70 -0.69 1.17 43.17
C SER A 70 0.06 1.48 44.45
N SER A 71 0.76 0.48 44.95
CA SER A 71 1.75 0.58 46.01
C SER A 71 2.91 1.47 45.56
N SER A 72 3.22 2.44 46.40
CA SER A 72 4.47 3.17 46.46
C SER A 72 5.68 2.23 46.54
N SER A 73 6.68 2.47 45.71
CA SER A 73 8.08 2.26 46.08
C SER A 73 8.93 3.35 45.45
N SER A 74 9.56 4.09 46.34
CA SER A 74 10.58 5.10 46.14
C SER A 74 11.96 4.45 46.00
N SER A 75 12.94 5.29 45.67
CA SER A 75 14.40 5.06 45.61
C SER A 75 14.90 4.38 44.32
N SER A 76 16.02 4.76 43.69
CA SER A 76 17.08 5.71 44.05
C SER A 76 17.90 6.04 42.80
N SER A 77 18.49 7.24 42.86
CA SER A 77 19.60 7.79 42.09
C SER A 77 20.67 6.81 41.58
N SER A 78 21.16 7.07 40.36
CA SER A 78 22.58 6.89 40.01
C SER A 78 22.97 7.79 38.84
N SER A 79 23.78 8.78 39.19
CA SER A 79 24.64 9.61 38.36
C SER A 79 25.62 8.82 37.50
N SER A 80 25.88 9.28 36.28
CA SER A 80 27.19 9.11 35.64
C SER A 80 27.45 10.18 34.56
N SER A 81 28.18 11.19 34.99
CA SER A 81 29.44 11.64 34.40
C SER A 81 29.49 11.94 32.90
N SER A 82 29.35 13.23 32.61
CA SER A 82 30.03 13.93 31.54
C SER A 82 31.56 13.73 31.62
N ARG A 83 32.17 13.28 30.51
CA ARG A 83 33.60 13.49 30.23
C ARG A 83 33.77 13.93 28.79
N SER A 84 34.29 15.15 28.67
CA SER A 84 34.69 15.81 27.45
C SER A 84 36.11 15.42 27.06
N SER A 85 36.30 15.20 25.76
CA SER A 85 37.48 15.56 24.93
C SER A 85 38.90 15.23 25.41
N SER A 86 39.59 14.41 24.62
CA SER A 86 40.87 14.80 24.03
C SER A 86 41.13 14.09 22.71
N SER A 87 41.62 14.91 21.79
CA SER A 87 42.04 14.69 20.42
C SER A 87 43.24 13.77 20.29
N SER A 88 43.28 12.95 19.23
CA SER A 88 44.52 12.58 18.54
C SER A 88 44.21 12.12 17.12
N SER A 89 44.63 12.96 16.19
CA SER A 89 44.70 12.80 14.75
C SER A 89 45.50 11.58 14.31
N SER A 90 44.93 10.74 13.45
CA SER A 90 45.71 10.01 12.45
C SER A 90 44.88 9.77 11.19
N SER A 91 45.49 10.12 10.08
CA SER A 91 44.97 10.16 8.72
C SER A 91 44.70 8.75 8.19
N VAL A 92 43.43 8.38 8.03
CA VAL A 92 43.04 7.22 7.20
C VAL A 92 41.84 7.61 6.36
N ARG A 93 42.03 7.53 5.03
CA ARG A 93 41.06 7.85 3.98
C ARG A 93 39.73 7.13 4.23
N GLY A 94 38.78 7.85 4.83
CA GLY A 94 37.44 7.39 5.12
C GLY A 94 36.62 7.24 3.85
N ARG A 95 36.38 5.99 3.42
CA ARG A 95 35.26 5.65 2.55
C ARG A 95 33.96 6.04 3.27
N ARG A 96 33.31 7.10 2.80
CA ARG A 96 31.99 7.55 3.28
C ARG A 96 31.00 6.39 3.28
N ARG A 97 30.60 5.95 4.48
CA ARG A 97 29.48 5.04 4.71
C ARG A 97 28.17 5.82 4.57
N GLY A 98 27.27 5.37 3.72
CA GLY A 98 25.84 5.70 3.80
C GLY A 98 25.35 6.96 3.10
N GLY A 99 26.09 7.49 2.13
CA GLY A 99 25.57 8.55 1.26
C GLY A 99 24.51 8.01 0.29
N LEU A 100 23.31 8.60 0.33
CA LEU A 100 22.31 8.48 -0.73
C LEU A 100 22.92 9.03 -2.02
N LEU A 101 23.47 8.14 -2.86
CA LEU A 101 23.93 8.53 -4.19
C LEU A 101 22.70 8.73 -5.07
N GLN A 102 22.18 9.96 -5.06
CA GLN A 102 21.24 10.43 -6.06
C GLN A 102 21.99 10.52 -7.39
N ARG A 103 21.95 9.46 -8.19
CA ARG A 103 22.45 9.50 -9.57
C ARG A 103 21.39 10.22 -10.41
N GLY A 104 21.32 11.54 -10.25
CA GLY A 104 20.40 12.43 -10.98
C GLY A 104 21.19 13.36 -11.90
N GLY A 105 21.52 12.86 -13.09
CA GLY A 105 21.85 13.71 -14.23
C GLY A 105 20.62 13.74 -15.13
N GLY A 106 19.84 14.81 -15.06
CA GLY A 106 18.63 15.01 -15.85
C GLY A 106 18.01 16.37 -15.50
N SER A 107 18.12 17.29 -16.44
CA SER A 107 17.61 18.66 -16.41
C SER A 107 16.22 18.76 -15.76
N LEU A 108 16.07 19.69 -14.82
CA LEU A 108 14.80 20.12 -14.20
C LEU A 108 14.00 21.03 -15.16
N GLU A 109 13.98 20.71 -16.45
CA GLU A 109 13.12 21.41 -17.40
C GLU A 109 11.67 21.03 -17.13
N SER A 110 10.99 22.03 -16.61
CA SER A 110 9.67 21.97 -16.00
C SER A 110 8.59 22.16 -17.05
N GLY A 111 8.55 21.27 -18.05
CA GLY A 111 7.42 21.18 -18.97
C GLY A 111 6.27 20.40 -18.31
N GLU A 112 5.04 20.85 -18.51
CA GLU A 112 3.83 20.06 -18.24
C GLU A 112 4.06 18.63 -18.73
N ASP A 113 3.76 17.64 -17.88
CA ASP A 113 4.13 16.23 -18.07
C ASP A 113 3.26 15.60 -19.19
N LEU A 114 3.43 16.10 -20.42
CA LEU A 114 2.90 15.54 -21.68
C LEU A 114 3.60 14.23 -22.04
N SER A 115 4.35 13.64 -21.11
CA SER A 115 4.97 12.32 -21.20
C SER A 115 3.96 11.19 -21.44
N TYR A 116 2.64 11.46 -21.38
CA TYR A 116 1.60 10.54 -21.83
C TYR A 116 1.42 10.52 -23.35
N ILE A 117 1.81 11.57 -24.07
CA ILE A 117 1.83 11.63 -25.54
C ILE A 117 3.11 10.98 -26.08
N SER A 118 4.23 11.12 -25.36
CA SER A 118 5.49 10.51 -25.76
C SER A 118 5.44 8.98 -25.65
N PHE A 119 6.26 8.34 -26.51
CA PHE A 119 6.47 6.91 -26.48
C PHE A 119 6.99 6.48 -25.10
N PRO A 120 6.50 5.36 -24.54
CA PRO A 120 6.90 4.92 -23.21
C PRO A 120 8.39 4.57 -23.19
N LYS A 121 9.22 5.44 -22.62
CA LYS A 121 10.63 5.16 -22.39
C LYS A 121 10.75 4.23 -21.18
N LYS A 122 11.28 3.02 -21.42
CA LYS A 122 11.53 2.06 -20.35
C LYS A 122 12.64 2.57 -19.43
N GLY A 123 12.43 2.52 -18.13
CA GLY A 123 13.45 2.86 -17.13
C GLY A 123 13.37 4.28 -16.58
N GLU A 124 12.48 5.13 -17.10
CA GLU A 124 12.22 6.44 -16.50
C GLU A 124 11.46 6.29 -15.17
N GLY A 125 11.76 7.15 -14.20
CA GLY A 125 11.14 7.13 -12.87
C GLY A 125 12.13 7.48 -11.78
N LYS A 126 11.63 8.01 -10.65
CA LYS A 126 12.44 8.30 -9.48
C LYS A 126 12.90 6.98 -8.87
N VAL A 127 14.19 6.91 -8.57
CA VAL A 127 14.84 5.71 -8.04
C VAL A 127 15.47 6.04 -6.70
N TRP A 128 15.21 5.19 -5.72
CA TRP A 128 15.82 5.26 -4.40
C TRP A 128 16.59 3.98 -4.13
N VAL A 129 17.74 4.12 -3.48
CA VAL A 129 18.56 2.97 -3.07
C VAL A 129 18.65 2.96 -1.56
N ALA A 130 18.01 1.96 -0.97
CA ALA A 130 18.13 1.60 0.42
C ALA A 130 19.30 0.67 0.63
N SER A 131 20.06 0.85 1.70
CA SER A 131 21.05 -0.16 2.10
C SER A 131 21.08 -0.34 3.61
N SER A 132 21.06 -1.60 4.05
CA SER A 132 21.41 -2.00 5.41
C SER A 132 22.75 -2.70 5.38
N SER A 133 23.65 -2.24 6.24
CA SER A 133 25.00 -2.79 6.27
C SER A 133 25.08 -4.10 7.06
N SER A 134 24.21 -4.35 8.05
CA SER A 134 24.37 -5.49 8.97
C SER A 134 23.05 -6.22 9.19
N ILE A 135 22.87 -7.36 8.51
CA ILE A 135 21.75 -8.27 8.73
C ILE A 135 22.31 -9.63 9.17
N ALA A 136 21.80 -10.12 10.30
CA ALA A 136 22.15 -11.40 10.90
C ALA A 136 21.46 -12.56 10.16
N ALA A 137 21.79 -12.75 8.89
CA ALA A 137 21.16 -13.78 8.06
C ALA A 137 22.17 -14.47 7.15
N GLY A 138 21.98 -15.78 6.98
CA GLY A 138 22.69 -16.56 5.98
C GLY A 138 22.39 -16.05 4.57
N ARG A 139 23.43 -15.98 3.72
CA ARG A 139 23.31 -15.46 2.34
C ARG A 139 22.25 -16.19 1.52
N LYS A 140 22.16 -17.52 1.63
CA LYS A 140 21.22 -18.35 0.84
C LYS A 140 19.77 -17.97 1.14
N GLN A 141 19.42 -17.91 2.42
CA GLN A 141 18.09 -17.54 2.87
C GLN A 141 17.73 -16.11 2.49
N LEU A 142 18.68 -15.19 2.65
CA LEU A 142 18.48 -13.78 2.28
C LEU A 142 18.23 -13.63 0.77
N LEU A 143 18.93 -14.40 -0.06
CA LEU A 143 18.70 -14.41 -1.50
C LEU A 143 17.31 -14.95 -1.87
N LEU A 144 16.84 -16.01 -1.20
CA LEU A 144 15.49 -16.54 -1.42
C LEU A 144 14.44 -15.50 -1.07
N LEU A 145 14.56 -14.87 0.10
CA LEU A 145 13.64 -13.83 0.55
C LEU A 145 13.66 -12.64 -0.42
N LEU A 146 14.82 -12.16 -0.84
CA LEU A 146 14.91 -11.03 -1.77
C LEU A 146 14.43 -11.34 -3.19
N ARG A 147 14.49 -12.61 -3.61
CA ARG A 147 13.87 -13.05 -4.88
C ARG A 147 12.35 -12.96 -4.81
N LEU A 148 11.74 -13.32 -3.68
CA LEU A 148 10.30 -13.21 -3.47
C LEU A 148 9.82 -11.75 -3.48
N LEU A 149 10.61 -10.83 -2.93
CA LEU A 149 10.23 -9.41 -2.88
C LEU A 149 10.37 -8.67 -4.21
N ARG A 150 11.11 -9.22 -5.16
CA ARG A 150 11.41 -8.52 -6.42
C ARG A 150 10.13 -8.35 -7.24
N GLY A 151 9.90 -7.12 -7.72
CA GLY A 151 8.74 -6.79 -8.55
C GLY A 151 7.44 -6.56 -7.77
N LEU A 152 7.44 -6.73 -6.45
CA LEU A 152 6.28 -6.41 -5.61
C LEU A 152 6.17 -4.91 -5.35
N LEU A 153 4.93 -4.48 -5.08
CA LEU A 153 4.67 -3.16 -4.50
C LEU A 153 5.30 -3.09 -3.10
N LEU A 154 5.78 -1.92 -2.70
CA LEU A 154 6.41 -1.72 -1.38
C LEU A 154 5.51 -2.19 -0.22
N GLN A 155 4.21 -1.92 -0.29
CA GLN A 155 3.25 -2.36 0.74
C GLN A 155 3.07 -3.88 0.73
N ASP A 156 2.82 -4.48 -0.44
CA ASP A 156 2.75 -5.95 -0.58
C ASP A 156 4.00 -6.63 -0.03
N ALA A 157 5.18 -6.08 -0.33
CA ALA A 157 6.44 -6.61 0.16
C ALA A 157 6.56 -6.56 1.70
N LEU A 158 6.06 -5.49 2.33
CA LEU A 158 5.98 -5.40 3.79
C LEU A 158 5.02 -6.43 4.37
N ASP A 159 3.82 -6.54 3.78
CA ASP A 159 2.80 -7.49 4.23
C ASP A 159 3.29 -8.94 4.09
N TRP A 160 3.99 -9.26 2.99
CA TRP A 160 4.66 -10.56 2.80
C TRP A 160 5.74 -10.81 3.85
N LEU A 161 6.57 -9.82 4.19
CA LEU A 161 7.61 -9.99 5.20
C LEU A 161 7.04 -10.17 6.61
N GLN A 162 5.92 -9.49 6.90
CA GLN A 162 5.20 -9.64 8.16
C GLN A 162 4.56 -11.03 8.24
N ALA A 163 3.86 -11.47 7.19
CA ALA A 163 3.24 -12.79 7.12
C ALA A 163 4.27 -13.92 7.18
N LEU A 164 5.45 -13.72 6.60
CA LEU A 164 6.48 -14.74 6.60
C LEU A 164 7.09 -15.00 7.97
N ALA A 165 6.86 -14.19 9.02
CA ALA A 165 7.13 -14.36 10.49
C ALA A 165 8.33 -15.22 10.98
N LEU A 166 9.20 -15.74 10.11
CA LEU A 166 9.95 -16.98 10.33
C LEU A 166 11.40 -16.70 10.77
N GLN A 167 11.83 -15.44 10.91
CA GLN A 167 13.26 -15.13 11.01
C GLN A 167 13.59 -13.80 11.70
N ARG A 168 14.60 -13.79 12.57
CA ARG A 168 15.32 -12.55 13.00
C ARG A 168 15.81 -11.69 11.83
N SER A 169 15.96 -12.26 10.64
CA SER A 169 16.34 -11.53 9.43
C SER A 169 15.22 -10.69 8.82
N SER A 170 13.95 -11.10 8.97
CA SER A 170 12.82 -10.36 8.39
C SER A 170 12.60 -9.05 9.13
N SER A 171 12.73 -9.03 10.47
CA SER A 171 12.57 -7.80 11.27
C SER A 171 13.52 -6.67 10.84
N SER A 172 14.77 -7.01 10.52
CA SER A 172 15.75 -6.03 10.03
C SER A 172 15.37 -5.45 8.67
N LEU A 173 14.79 -6.26 7.79
CA LEU A 173 14.32 -5.83 6.48
C LEU A 173 13.02 -5.01 6.57
N ILE A 174 12.09 -5.42 7.43
CA ILE A 174 10.86 -4.68 7.73
C ILE A 174 11.21 -3.29 8.26
N ASN A 175 12.13 -3.20 9.23
CA ASN A 175 12.58 -1.92 9.78
C ASN A 175 13.26 -1.04 8.72
N LEU A 176 14.05 -1.63 7.82
CA LEU A 176 14.62 -0.90 6.68
C LEU A 176 13.49 -0.38 5.78
N LEU A 177 12.58 -1.24 5.32
CA LEU A 177 11.52 -0.84 4.39
C LEU A 177 10.55 0.19 5.01
N ASN A 178 10.24 0.09 6.29
CA ASN A 178 9.43 1.07 7.02
C ASN A 178 10.14 2.43 7.11
N LYS A 179 11.44 2.46 7.41
CA LYS A 179 12.23 3.71 7.37
C LYS A 179 12.20 4.32 5.98
N PHE A 180 12.32 3.51 4.94
CA PHE A 180 12.22 3.99 3.55
C PHE A 180 10.82 4.49 3.20
N LYS A 181 9.76 3.83 3.66
CA LYS A 181 8.38 4.30 3.47
C LYS A 181 8.18 5.70 4.06
N LEU A 182 8.70 5.96 5.26
CA LEU A 182 8.64 7.28 5.90
C LEU A 182 9.45 8.32 5.10
N LEU A 183 10.66 7.97 4.66
CA LEU A 183 11.48 8.86 3.83
C LEU A 183 10.80 9.20 2.50
N LEU A 184 10.14 8.23 1.87
CA LEU A 184 9.39 8.45 0.63
C LEU A 184 8.20 9.39 0.84
N GLN A 185 7.49 9.24 1.96
CA GLN A 185 6.41 10.15 2.33
C GLN A 185 6.91 11.57 2.57
N GLN A 186 8.07 11.74 3.22
CA GLN A 186 8.70 13.04 3.42
C GLN A 186 9.12 13.70 2.09
N GLN A 187 9.54 12.90 1.11
CA GLN A 187 9.92 13.36 -0.23
C GLN A 187 8.72 13.59 -1.16
N GLY A 188 7.49 13.34 -0.69
CA GLY A 188 6.28 13.48 -1.51
C GLY A 188 6.20 12.46 -2.64
N ALA A 189 6.78 11.27 -2.48
CA ALA A 189 6.66 10.20 -3.45
C ALA A 189 5.33 9.44 -3.29
N ASP A 190 4.71 9.04 -4.40
CA ASP A 190 3.46 8.28 -4.39
C ASP A 190 3.74 6.83 -3.96
N THR A 191 3.49 6.51 -2.69
CA THR A 191 3.72 5.16 -2.14
C THR A 191 2.98 4.05 -2.89
N SER A 192 1.83 4.36 -3.51
CA SER A 192 1.03 3.44 -4.33
C SER A 192 1.71 3.01 -5.63
N ARG A 193 2.76 3.72 -6.08
CA ARG A 193 3.49 3.46 -7.32
C ARG A 193 4.92 2.98 -7.10
N VAL A 194 5.33 2.78 -5.85
CA VAL A 194 6.71 2.39 -5.53
C VAL A 194 6.84 0.88 -5.54
N PHE A 195 7.61 0.37 -6.48
CA PHE A 195 7.92 -1.05 -6.63
C PHE A 195 9.37 -1.35 -6.27
N ILE A 196 9.62 -2.59 -5.85
CA ILE A 196 10.97 -3.10 -5.64
C ILE A 196 11.55 -3.55 -6.99
N ASP A 197 12.50 -2.79 -7.53
CA ASP A 197 13.12 -3.06 -8.83
C ASP A 197 14.17 -4.17 -8.74
N CYS A 198 15.18 -3.96 -7.89
CA CYS A 198 16.23 -4.94 -7.68
C CYS A 198 16.74 -4.96 -6.24
N CYS A 199 17.16 -6.14 -5.82
CA CYS A 199 17.75 -6.40 -4.52
C CYS A 199 19.16 -6.94 -4.72
N ARG A 200 20.15 -6.38 -4.02
CA ARG A 200 21.52 -6.87 -4.03
C ARG A 200 21.93 -7.28 -2.62
N THR A 201 22.61 -8.41 -2.51
CA THR A 201 23.22 -8.89 -1.26
C THR A 201 24.73 -8.85 -1.39
N GLY A 202 25.41 -8.36 -0.36
CA GLY A 202 26.85 -8.49 -0.21
C GLY A 202 27.22 -9.14 1.12
N ARG A 203 28.48 -9.54 1.25
CA ARG A 203 29.07 -9.96 2.53
C ARG A 203 29.70 -8.73 3.19
N LYS A 204 29.40 -8.47 4.46
CA LYS A 204 30.07 -7.41 5.22
C LYS A 204 31.18 -7.95 6.10
N GLY A 205 30.99 -9.12 6.69
CA GLY A 205 31.97 -9.74 7.59
C GLY A 205 31.37 -10.90 8.36
N HIS A 206 32.05 -11.35 9.40
CA HIS A 206 31.57 -12.36 10.34
C HIS A 206 31.91 -11.96 11.77
N VAL A 207 31.06 -12.33 12.71
CA VAL A 207 31.32 -12.23 14.15
C VAL A 207 31.78 -13.61 14.60
N LYS A 208 32.94 -13.68 15.26
CA LYS A 208 33.43 -14.91 15.88
C LYS A 208 32.94 -14.95 17.31
N THR A 209 32.25 -16.02 17.69
CA THR A 209 31.83 -16.27 19.08
C THR A 209 32.49 -17.56 19.54
N LEU A 210 33.09 -17.53 20.72
CA LEU A 210 33.63 -18.73 21.35
C LEU A 210 32.48 -19.48 22.00
N GLN A 211 32.31 -20.75 21.65
CA GLN A 211 31.38 -21.64 22.30
C GLN A 211 32.19 -22.71 23.03
N VAL A 212 32.04 -22.75 24.35
CA VAL A 212 32.60 -23.81 25.18
C VAL A 212 31.67 -25.01 25.05
N GLY A 213 32.19 -26.09 24.48
CA GLY A 213 31.50 -27.37 24.36
C GLY A 213 31.71 -28.26 25.60
N HIS A 214 31.23 -29.50 25.49
CA HIS A 214 31.50 -30.52 26.49
C HIS A 214 33.02 -30.79 26.59
N ASN A 215 33.51 -31.12 27.79
CA ASN A 215 34.94 -31.30 28.12
C ASN A 215 35.80 -30.03 27.92
N TYR A 216 35.24 -28.85 28.18
CA TYR A 216 35.95 -27.55 28.07
C TYR A 216 36.60 -27.28 26.70
N ARG A 217 36.19 -27.99 25.65
CA ARG A 217 36.69 -27.75 24.29
C ARG A 217 36.09 -26.45 23.76
N VAL A 218 36.95 -25.50 23.40
CA VAL A 218 36.52 -24.21 22.85
C VAL A 218 36.42 -24.32 21.34
N SER A 219 35.23 -24.07 20.80
CA SER A 219 34.98 -23.99 19.36
C SER A 219 34.70 -22.55 18.93
N VAL A 220 35.15 -22.16 17.73
CA VAL A 220 34.93 -20.82 17.20
C VAL A 220 33.76 -20.85 16.21
N LEU A 221 32.59 -20.37 16.65
CA LEU A 221 31.45 -20.20 15.78
C LEU A 221 31.58 -18.91 14.96
N LYS A 222 31.42 -19.01 13.64
CA LYS A 222 31.44 -17.87 12.72
C LYS A 222 30.02 -17.48 12.30
N SER A 223 29.50 -16.40 12.85
CA SER A 223 28.21 -15.82 12.49
C SER A 223 28.37 -14.79 11.38
N TRP A 224 28.00 -15.16 10.15
CA TRP A 224 28.11 -14.26 8.99
C TRP A 224 27.12 -13.10 9.06
N ARG A 225 27.58 -11.90 8.68
CA ARG A 225 26.77 -10.69 8.55
C ARG A 225 26.72 -10.28 7.08
N SER A 226 25.50 -10.18 6.56
CA SER A 226 25.25 -9.81 5.17
C SER A 226 24.84 -8.34 5.10
N CYS A 227 25.22 -7.65 4.03
CA CYS A 227 24.65 -6.35 3.67
C CYS A 227 23.60 -6.54 2.58
N VAL A 228 22.55 -5.72 2.62
CA VAL A 228 21.47 -5.74 1.62
C VAL A 228 21.29 -4.33 1.11
N SER A 229 21.18 -4.18 -0.20
CA SER A 229 20.64 -2.98 -0.81
C SER A 229 19.38 -3.30 -1.61
N VAL A 230 18.34 -2.49 -1.39
CA VAL A 230 17.05 -2.57 -2.07
C VAL A 230 16.91 -1.32 -2.91
N ARG A 231 16.73 -1.49 -4.22
CA ARG A 231 16.43 -0.40 -5.14
C ARG A 231 14.92 -0.32 -5.30
N LEU A 232 14.36 0.79 -4.87
CA LEU A 232 12.96 1.14 -5.06
C LEU A 232 12.85 2.05 -6.29
N ARG A 233 11.84 1.81 -7.12
CA ARG A 233 11.55 2.64 -8.29
C ARG A 233 10.09 3.04 -8.26
N GLU A 234 9.83 4.32 -8.41
CA GLU A 234 8.50 4.83 -8.71
C GLU A 234 8.20 4.58 -10.17
N VAL A 235 7.14 3.82 -10.41
CA VAL A 235 6.72 3.44 -11.74
C VAL A 235 5.98 4.63 -12.37
N PRO A 236 6.39 5.08 -13.57
CA PRO A 236 5.72 6.17 -14.26
C PRO A 236 4.28 5.76 -14.61
N LEU A 237 3.37 6.74 -14.73
CA LEU A 237 1.94 6.48 -14.93
C LEU A 237 1.64 5.63 -16.16
N ASN A 238 2.46 5.74 -17.20
CA ASN A 238 2.34 4.97 -18.43
C ASN A 238 2.61 3.47 -18.21
N GLU A 239 3.68 3.15 -17.48
CA GLU A 239 4.03 1.78 -17.13
C GLU A 239 3.02 1.22 -16.11
N LEU A 240 2.54 2.07 -15.17
CA LEU A 240 1.51 1.70 -14.22
C LEU A 240 0.19 1.36 -14.91
N PHE A 241 -0.23 2.17 -15.89
CA PHE A 241 -1.40 1.90 -16.73
C PHE A 241 -1.24 0.54 -17.44
N HIS A 242 -0.09 0.30 -18.07
CA HIS A 242 0.12 -0.95 -18.77
C HIS A 242 0.04 -2.17 -17.82
N LYS A 243 0.69 -2.10 -16.65
CA LYS A 243 0.65 -3.17 -15.64
C LYS A 243 -0.76 -3.40 -15.09
N THR A 244 -1.43 -2.35 -14.64
CA THR A 244 -2.72 -2.47 -13.94
C THR A 244 -3.89 -2.65 -14.90
N PHE A 245 -3.90 -1.93 -16.02
CA PHE A 245 -5.01 -1.90 -16.97
C PHE A 245 -4.87 -2.92 -18.10
N ILE A 246 -3.67 -3.13 -18.67
CA ILE A 246 -3.53 -4.06 -19.80
C ILE A 246 -3.20 -5.47 -19.29
N LEU A 247 -2.14 -5.58 -18.47
CA LEU A 247 -1.67 -6.86 -17.94
C LEU A 247 -2.53 -7.37 -16.77
N LYS A 248 -3.34 -6.50 -16.15
CA LYS A 248 -4.14 -6.78 -14.94
C LYS A 248 -3.30 -7.35 -13.79
N GLU A 249 -2.06 -6.93 -13.71
CA GLU A 249 -1.17 -7.19 -12.60
C GLU A 249 -1.41 -6.10 -11.55
N ILE A 250 -2.30 -6.41 -10.63
CA ILE A 250 -2.74 -5.47 -9.60
C ILE A 250 -2.12 -5.92 -8.29
N PRO A 251 -1.43 -5.02 -7.58
CA PRO A 251 -0.93 -5.28 -6.23
C PRO A 251 -2.04 -5.81 -5.32
N LYS A 252 -1.73 -6.78 -4.47
CA LYS A 252 -2.74 -7.43 -3.62
C LYS A 252 -3.29 -6.46 -2.58
N SER A 253 -2.43 -5.61 -2.01
CA SER A 253 -2.78 -4.57 -1.05
C SER A 253 -3.74 -3.56 -1.66
N LEU A 254 -3.55 -3.22 -2.95
CA LEU A 254 -4.43 -2.30 -3.66
C LEU A 254 -5.81 -2.94 -3.86
N ALA A 255 -5.86 -4.19 -4.34
CA ALA A 255 -7.13 -4.90 -4.50
C ALA A 255 -7.85 -5.09 -3.16
N ALA A 256 -7.12 -5.40 -2.08
CA ALA A 256 -7.67 -5.50 -0.73
C ALA A 256 -8.25 -4.16 -0.24
N ALA A 257 -7.52 -3.06 -0.43
CA ALA A 257 -8.00 -1.73 -0.09
C ALA A 257 -9.26 -1.36 -0.88
N MET A 258 -9.31 -1.69 -2.18
CA MET A 258 -10.51 -1.46 -3.00
C MET A 258 -11.72 -2.24 -2.48
N ARG A 259 -11.54 -3.52 -2.12
CA ARG A 259 -12.62 -4.33 -1.53
C ARG A 259 -13.11 -3.75 -0.21
N LEU A 260 -12.21 -3.27 0.64
CA LEU A 260 -12.56 -2.64 1.92
C LEU A 260 -13.41 -1.39 1.69
N VAL A 261 -13.03 -0.52 0.74
CA VAL A 261 -13.82 0.69 0.43
C VAL A 261 -15.21 0.34 -0.12
N LEU A 262 -15.31 -0.73 -0.92
CA LEU A 262 -16.60 -1.23 -1.41
C LEU A 262 -17.47 -1.79 -0.28
N GLN A 263 -16.88 -2.52 0.66
CA GLN A 263 -17.59 -3.02 1.85
C GLN A 263 -18.11 -1.88 2.72
N GLN A 264 -17.36 -0.78 2.81
CA GLN A 264 -17.76 0.42 3.56
C GLN A 264 -18.78 1.29 2.82
N GLN A 265 -19.19 0.93 1.60
CA GLN A 265 -20.16 1.67 0.76
C GLN A 265 -19.82 3.16 0.55
N GLN A 266 -18.53 3.52 0.63
CA GLN A 266 -18.08 4.91 0.48
C GLN A 266 -18.06 5.40 -0.98
N LEU A 267 -18.41 4.55 -1.94
CA LEU A 267 -18.31 4.84 -3.37
C LEU A 267 -19.68 4.79 -4.05
N PRO A 268 -19.94 5.69 -5.01
CA PRO A 268 -21.12 5.57 -5.85
C PRO A 268 -21.06 4.28 -6.66
N GLN A 269 -22.22 3.68 -6.91
CA GLN A 269 -22.34 2.39 -7.62
C GLN A 269 -21.68 2.41 -9.01
N GLU A 270 -21.70 3.55 -9.71
CA GLU A 270 -21.01 3.70 -11.00
C GLU A 270 -19.49 3.50 -10.87
N ALA A 271 -18.87 4.08 -9.84
CA ALA A 271 -17.44 3.92 -9.60
C ALA A 271 -17.09 2.49 -9.16
N ALA A 272 -17.99 1.82 -8.43
CA ALA A 272 -17.82 0.43 -8.06
C ALA A 272 -17.78 -0.51 -9.28
N ARG A 273 -18.60 -0.23 -10.31
CA ARG A 273 -18.60 -0.99 -11.58
C ARG A 273 -17.27 -0.83 -12.33
N ASP A 274 -16.70 0.37 -12.34
CA ASP A 274 -15.39 0.62 -12.94
C ASP A 274 -14.27 -0.13 -12.21
N TRP A 275 -14.45 -0.39 -10.91
CA TRP A 275 -13.48 -1.05 -10.05
C TRP A 275 -13.52 -2.57 -10.13
N LEU A 276 -14.66 -3.13 -10.52
CA LEU A 276 -14.91 -4.57 -10.59
C LEU A 276 -13.79 -5.37 -11.27
N PRO A 277 -13.21 -4.93 -12.40
CA PRO A 277 -12.16 -5.68 -13.07
C PRO A 277 -10.84 -5.76 -12.30
N TYR A 278 -10.70 -5.01 -11.21
CA TYR A 278 -9.48 -4.91 -10.41
C TYR A 278 -9.53 -5.69 -9.10
N LEU A 279 -10.71 -6.15 -8.68
CA LEU A 279 -10.91 -6.79 -7.39
C LEU A 279 -10.34 -8.22 -7.40
N ASP A 280 -10.93 -9.10 -8.21
CA ASP A 280 -10.69 -10.54 -8.12
C ASP A 280 -9.90 -11.10 -9.31
N ALA A 281 -9.36 -12.31 -9.14
CA ALA A 281 -8.69 -13.02 -10.23
C ALA A 281 -9.67 -13.37 -11.37
N ALA A 282 -10.90 -13.78 -11.03
CA ALA A 282 -11.93 -14.13 -11.99
C ALA A 282 -12.38 -12.92 -12.82
N THR A 283 -12.69 -11.79 -12.17
CA THR A 283 -13.12 -10.55 -12.86
C THR A 283 -11.99 -10.00 -13.75
N ARG A 284 -10.73 -10.09 -13.30
CA ARG A 284 -9.56 -9.78 -14.13
C ARG A 284 -9.48 -10.66 -15.37
N ALA A 285 -9.66 -11.97 -15.24
CA ALA A 285 -9.59 -12.91 -16.36
C ALA A 285 -10.70 -12.64 -17.40
N GLN A 286 -11.92 -12.41 -16.95
CA GLN A 286 -13.04 -12.03 -17.80
C GLN A 286 -12.76 -10.72 -18.54
N HIS A 287 -12.27 -9.71 -17.83
CA HIS A 287 -11.96 -8.43 -18.45
C HIS A 287 -10.78 -8.51 -19.43
N LYS A 288 -9.76 -9.34 -19.18
CA LYS A 288 -8.72 -9.65 -20.18
C LYS A 288 -9.30 -10.25 -21.45
N ARG A 289 -10.25 -11.21 -21.32
CA ARG A 289 -10.95 -11.80 -22.49
C ARG A 289 -11.72 -10.72 -23.25
N ARG A 290 -12.45 -9.86 -22.55
CA ARG A 290 -13.18 -8.73 -23.16
C ARG A 290 -12.23 -7.78 -23.90
N LEU A 291 -11.11 -7.39 -23.30
CA LEU A 291 -10.12 -6.54 -23.96
C LEU A 291 -9.59 -7.17 -25.24
N LYS A 292 -9.34 -8.49 -25.26
CA LYS A 292 -8.95 -9.21 -26.48
C LYS A 292 -10.03 -9.15 -27.56
N VAL A 293 -11.31 -9.32 -27.18
CA VAL A 293 -12.45 -9.22 -28.11
C VAL A 293 -12.58 -7.80 -28.68
N LEU A 294 -12.56 -6.78 -27.82
CA LEU A 294 -12.64 -5.38 -28.25
C LEU A 294 -11.46 -4.99 -29.16
N ASN A 295 -10.27 -5.53 -28.89
CA ASN A 295 -9.10 -5.31 -29.74
C ASN A 295 -9.24 -5.98 -31.11
N ARG A 296 -9.80 -7.21 -31.17
CA ARG A 296 -10.11 -7.91 -32.43
C ARG A 296 -11.14 -7.15 -33.28
N GLN A 297 -12.09 -6.50 -32.62
CA GLN A 297 -13.12 -5.68 -33.27
C GLN A 297 -12.65 -4.25 -33.59
N HIS A 298 -11.39 -3.90 -33.26
CA HIS A 298 -10.86 -2.53 -33.38
C HIS A 298 -11.66 -1.46 -32.62
N LEU A 299 -12.48 -1.87 -31.63
CA LEU A 299 -13.28 -0.96 -30.80
C LEU A 299 -12.47 -0.39 -29.62
N PHE A 300 -11.32 -0.99 -29.31
CA PHE A 300 -10.48 -0.55 -28.20
C PHE A 300 -9.46 0.52 -28.65
N ASN A 301 -9.66 1.76 -28.22
CA ASN A 301 -8.68 2.83 -28.40
C ASN A 301 -7.71 2.89 -27.19
N TYR A 302 -6.51 2.35 -27.38
CA TYR A 302 -5.46 2.31 -26.35
C TYR A 302 -5.05 3.70 -25.83
N TYR A 303 -4.85 4.67 -26.72
CA TYR A 303 -4.35 5.99 -26.35
C TYR A 303 -5.39 6.80 -25.58
N LEU A 304 -6.67 6.69 -25.97
CA LEU A 304 -7.77 7.31 -25.24
C LEU A 304 -7.88 6.72 -23.82
N ALA A 305 -7.86 5.40 -23.69
CA ALA A 305 -7.92 4.73 -22.40
C ALA A 305 -6.74 5.13 -21.50
N ARG A 306 -5.52 5.20 -22.05
CA ARG A 306 -4.32 5.66 -21.34
C ARG A 306 -4.47 7.10 -20.85
N ARG A 307 -4.91 8.03 -21.72
CA ARG A 307 -5.12 9.44 -21.37
C ARG A 307 -6.16 9.58 -20.26
N ALA A 308 -7.30 8.91 -20.41
CA ALA A 308 -8.36 8.93 -19.40
C ALA A 308 -7.84 8.42 -18.05
N PHE A 309 -7.11 7.30 -18.04
CA PHE A 309 -6.49 6.77 -16.83
C PHE A 309 -5.54 7.77 -16.15
N VAL A 310 -4.63 8.38 -16.93
CA VAL A 310 -3.68 9.37 -16.40
C VAL A 310 -4.43 10.56 -15.80
N CYS A 311 -5.40 11.13 -16.51
CA CYS A 311 -6.18 12.27 -16.04
C CYS A 311 -7.00 11.94 -14.78
N THR A 312 -7.64 10.76 -14.72
CA THR A 312 -8.37 10.32 -13.53
C THR A 312 -7.43 10.10 -12.35
N TYR A 313 -6.24 9.55 -12.58
CA TYR A 313 -5.25 9.36 -11.53
C TYR A 313 -4.76 10.70 -10.98
N THR A 314 -4.30 11.61 -11.84
CA THR A 314 -3.72 12.89 -11.41
C THR A 314 -4.75 13.79 -10.73
N SER A 315 -5.98 13.85 -11.27
CA SER A 315 -7.08 14.60 -10.64
C SER A 315 -7.41 14.06 -9.25
N ARG A 316 -7.41 12.74 -9.07
CA ARG A 316 -7.69 12.11 -7.77
C ARG A 316 -6.57 12.35 -6.76
N THR A 317 -5.32 12.20 -7.17
CA THR A 317 -4.16 12.49 -6.30
C THR A 317 -4.18 13.95 -5.87
N ARG A 318 -4.46 14.87 -6.80
CA ARG A 318 -4.62 16.30 -6.49
C ARG A 318 -5.74 16.54 -5.47
N ARG A 319 -6.94 16.00 -5.72
CA ARG A 319 -8.08 16.13 -4.80
C ARG A 319 -7.76 15.58 -3.41
N MET A 320 -7.10 14.43 -3.31
CA MET A 320 -6.65 13.86 -2.04
C MET A 320 -5.68 14.79 -1.30
N HIS A 321 -4.75 15.44 -2.00
CA HIS A 321 -3.84 16.41 -1.39
C HIS A 321 -4.57 17.68 -0.93
N GLU A 322 -5.56 18.14 -1.69
CA GLU A 322 -6.40 19.29 -1.32
C GLU A 322 -7.25 18.97 -0.08
N GLU A 323 -7.91 17.81 -0.02
CA GLU A 323 -8.67 17.34 1.14
C GLU A 323 -7.78 17.12 2.37
N ALA A 324 -6.59 16.54 2.19
CA ALA A 324 -5.61 16.35 3.26
C ALA A 324 -5.02 17.67 3.78
N ALA A 325 -4.98 18.72 2.96
CA ALA A 325 -4.56 20.05 3.38
C ALA A 325 -5.69 20.82 4.07
N ALA A 326 -6.91 20.71 3.56
CA ALA A 326 -8.11 21.28 4.17
C ALA A 326 -8.32 20.75 5.58
N SER A 327 -8.15 19.44 5.80
CA SER A 327 -8.21 18.83 7.14
C SER A 327 -7.10 19.30 8.11
N ARG A 328 -6.01 19.87 7.60
CA ARG A 328 -4.94 20.48 8.39
C ARG A 328 -5.12 21.99 8.58
N GLY A 329 -6.18 22.58 8.04
CA GLY A 329 -6.40 24.03 8.04
C GLY A 329 -5.43 24.82 7.15
N VAL A 330 -4.73 24.16 6.22
CA VAL A 330 -3.81 24.83 5.29
C VAL A 330 -4.60 25.35 4.10
N SER A 331 -4.37 26.60 3.70
CA SER A 331 -5.08 27.21 2.56
C SER A 331 -4.78 26.48 1.25
N LEU A 332 -5.82 26.33 0.40
CA LEU A 332 -5.71 25.70 -0.92
C LEU A 332 -4.66 26.39 -1.81
N ALA A 333 -4.51 27.72 -1.69
CA ALA A 333 -3.51 28.49 -2.41
C ALA A 333 -2.08 28.06 -2.07
N ALA A 334 -1.77 27.79 -0.78
CA ALA A 334 -0.46 27.32 -0.35
C ALA A 334 -0.16 25.90 -0.86
N VAL A 335 -1.19 25.06 -1.00
CA VAL A 335 -1.07 23.70 -1.58
C VAL A 335 -0.81 23.78 -3.08
N GLN A 336 -1.54 24.63 -3.80
CA GLN A 336 -1.36 24.86 -5.22
C GLN A 336 0.03 25.45 -5.52
N GLN A 337 0.51 26.39 -4.71
CA GLN A 337 1.88 26.92 -4.79
C GLN A 337 2.93 25.82 -4.56
N LYS A 338 2.75 24.94 -3.56
CA LYS A 338 3.68 23.82 -3.30
C LYS A 338 3.66 22.74 -4.39
N MET A 339 2.50 22.49 -4.98
CA MET A 339 2.35 21.58 -6.12
C MET A 339 2.88 22.23 -7.42
N GLY A 340 3.14 23.53 -7.39
CA GLY A 340 3.53 24.36 -8.52
C GLY A 340 2.37 24.63 -9.48
N GLU A 341 2.44 25.74 -10.23
CA GLU A 341 1.55 26.04 -11.37
C GLU A 341 1.51 24.92 -12.43
N LYS A 342 2.46 23.98 -12.35
CA LYS A 342 2.69 22.81 -13.21
C LYS A 342 1.55 21.78 -13.20
N GLY A 343 0.58 21.90 -12.29
CA GLY A 343 -0.54 20.98 -12.12
C GLY A 343 -1.84 21.41 -12.81
N GLN A 344 -1.90 22.59 -13.43
CA GLN A 344 -3.02 22.92 -14.32
C GLN A 344 -2.82 22.14 -15.62
N ILE A 345 -3.59 21.06 -15.80
CA ILE A 345 -3.73 20.43 -17.12
C ILE A 345 -4.45 21.45 -18.00
N LYS A 346 -3.71 22.31 -18.71
CA LYS A 346 -4.28 23.19 -19.71
C LYS A 346 -5.07 22.33 -20.73
N GLY A 347 -6.36 22.60 -20.88
CA GLY A 347 -7.21 21.93 -21.86
C GLY A 347 -8.09 20.78 -21.35
N ILE A 348 -8.22 20.60 -20.02
CA ILE A 348 -9.38 19.89 -19.47
C ILE A 348 -10.08 20.87 -18.55
N ASP A 349 -11.05 21.59 -19.10
CA ASP A 349 -12.00 22.36 -18.30
C ASP A 349 -12.63 21.38 -17.30
N LEU A 350 -12.27 21.55 -16.02
CA LEU A 350 -13.06 20.95 -14.95
C LEU A 350 -14.46 21.53 -15.13
N PRO A 351 -15.52 20.70 -15.20
CA PRO A 351 -16.86 21.24 -15.21
C PRO A 351 -17.01 22.11 -13.96
N GLU A 352 -17.27 23.40 -14.17
CA GLU A 352 -17.75 24.28 -13.11
C GLU A 352 -18.97 23.58 -12.50
N PHE A 353 -18.87 23.30 -11.20
CA PHE A 353 -19.94 22.66 -10.43
C PHE A 353 -21.07 23.66 -10.17
#